data_AF-A0A1I2D9W0-F1
#
_entry.id   AF-A0A1I2D9W0-F1
#
_cell.length_a   1.000
_cell.length_b   1.000
_cell.length_c   1.000
_cell.angle_alpha   90.00
_cell.angle_beta   90.00
_cell.angle_gamma   90.00
#
_symmetry.space_group_name_H-M   'P 1'
#
loop_
_entity.id
_entity.type
_entity.pdbx_description
1 polymer ?
#
loop_
_entity_poly.entity_id
_entity_poly.type
_entity_poly.pdbx_seq_one_letter_code
_entity_poly.pdbx_strand_id
1 'polypeptide(L)'
;MFVYGAVRSALWARGQWRFHRMRGDLPRVEARRPAPAHLGDALEQLLGHGHAGRVRLVASARQVATVLIVDPDVAFGCVRDFRFRLALADAWSAASAWLQAYDALPEPEQRRLEAYGYTAREFGERRAELGRAVRRCVRAPALEPFAVPDVEAVQRLLLALIGDIEGCERALLASAPEHPYRAVG
;
A
#
# COMPACT_ATOMS: atom_id res chain seq x y z
N MET A 1 -19.28 -22.82 -26.98
CA MET A 1 -18.32 -23.03 -25.87
C MET A 1 -16.86 -22.93 -26.33
N PHE A 2 -16.46 -23.53 -27.47
CA PHE A 2 -15.09 -23.45 -28.02
C PHE A 2 -14.59 -22.04 -28.36
N VAL A 3 -15.45 -21.16 -28.90
CA VAL A 3 -15.10 -19.78 -29.27
C VAL A 3 -14.68 -18.94 -28.06
N TYR A 4 -15.39 -19.09 -26.93
CA TYR A 4 -15.09 -18.36 -25.70
C TYR A 4 -13.73 -18.79 -25.09
N GLY A 5 -13.46 -20.09 -25.08
CA GLY A 5 -12.16 -20.61 -24.62
C GLY A 5 -11.00 -20.09 -25.45
N ALA A 6 -11.12 -20.12 -26.78
CA ALA A 6 -10.09 -19.62 -27.69
C ALA A 6 -9.83 -18.11 -27.52
N VAL A 7 -10.89 -17.31 -27.40
CA VAL A 7 -10.78 -15.86 -27.15
C VAL A 7 -10.09 -15.60 -25.81
N ARG A 8 -10.45 -16.32 -24.75
CA ARG A 8 -9.84 -16.17 -23.42
C ARG A 8 -8.36 -16.55 -23.44
N SER A 9 -7.97 -17.61 -24.14
CA SER A 9 -6.55 -18.01 -24.30
C SER A 9 -5.75 -16.94 -25.04
N ALA A 10 -6.30 -16.35 -26.11
CA ALA A 10 -5.65 -15.27 -26.84
C ALA A 10 -5.48 -14.00 -25.98
N LEU A 11 -6.52 -13.62 -25.22
CA LEU A 11 -6.46 -12.49 -24.28
C LEU A 11 -5.46 -12.73 -23.16
N TRP A 12 -5.40 -13.95 -22.63
CA TRP A 12 -4.40 -14.33 -21.64
C TRP A 12 -2.97 -14.21 -22.19
N ALA A 13 -2.70 -14.73 -23.39
CA ALA A 13 -1.39 -14.62 -24.04
C ALA A 13 -1.00 -13.15 -24.28
N ARG A 14 -1.96 -12.32 -24.72
CA ARG A 14 -1.77 -10.86 -24.83
C ARG A 14 -1.46 -10.23 -23.48
N GLY A 15 -2.13 -10.66 -22.41
CA GLY A 15 -1.85 -10.24 -21.04
C GLY A 15 -0.42 -10.56 -20.58
N GLN A 16 0.06 -11.78 -20.86
CA GLN A 16 1.45 -12.17 -20.56
C GLN A 16 2.46 -11.31 -21.31
N TRP A 17 2.22 -11.05 -22.59
CA TRP A 17 3.08 -10.17 -23.39
C TRP A 17 3.11 -8.74 -22.83
N ARG A 18 1.94 -8.19 -22.49
CA ARG A 18 1.81 -6.87 -21.83
C ARG A 18 2.60 -6.84 -20.51
N PHE A 19 2.48 -7.89 -19.70
CA PHE A 19 3.21 -8.00 -18.44
C PHE A 19 4.73 -8.00 -18.68
N HIS A 20 5.24 -8.79 -19.63
CA HIS A 20 6.67 -8.78 -19.94
C HIS A 20 7.19 -7.40 -20.35
N ARG A 21 6.37 -6.61 -21.05
CA ARG A 21 6.72 -5.24 -21.45
C ARG A 21 6.65 -4.23 -20.31
N MET A 22 5.67 -4.35 -19.42
CA MET A 22 5.39 -3.36 -18.36
C MET A 22 5.90 -3.75 -16.96
N ARG A 23 6.47 -4.96 -16.78
CA ARG A 23 6.95 -5.42 -15.47
C ARG A 23 8.01 -4.50 -14.84
N GLY A 24 8.71 -3.72 -15.68
CA GLY A 24 9.65 -2.71 -15.24
C GLY A 24 8.99 -1.55 -14.50
N ASP A 25 7.75 -1.21 -14.87
CA ASP A 25 7.01 -0.05 -14.37
C ASP A 25 6.15 -0.38 -13.14
N LEU A 26 6.16 -1.64 -12.70
CA LEU A 26 5.45 -2.06 -11.50
C LEU A 26 6.05 -1.40 -10.25
N PRO A 27 5.22 -1.07 -9.24
CA PRO A 27 5.68 -0.46 -8.00
C PRO A 27 6.88 -1.19 -7.40
N ARG A 28 7.88 -0.45 -6.92
CA ARG A 28 9.12 -1.00 -6.38
C ARG A 28 9.32 -0.56 -4.94
N VAL A 29 9.95 -1.43 -4.16
CA VAL A 29 10.34 -1.11 -2.79
C VAL A 29 11.65 -0.35 -2.85
N GLU A 30 11.70 0.85 -2.29
CA GLU A 30 12.99 1.53 -2.06
C GLU A 30 13.74 0.87 -0.90
N ALA A 31 15.07 0.86 -0.97
CA ALA A 31 15.91 0.32 0.09
C ALA A 31 15.63 0.99 1.44
N ARG A 32 15.67 0.19 2.52
CA ARG A 32 15.60 0.69 3.90
C ARG A 32 16.75 1.66 4.13
N ARG A 33 16.44 2.82 4.70
CA ARG A 33 17.44 3.79 5.14
C ARG A 33 17.70 3.62 6.64
N PRO A 34 18.95 3.78 7.11
CA PRO A 34 19.25 3.71 8.54
C PRO A 34 18.54 4.84 9.28
N ALA A 35 18.11 4.56 10.52
CA ALA A 35 17.53 5.57 11.38
C ALA A 35 18.63 6.58 11.80
N PRO A 36 18.31 7.89 11.86
CA PRO A 36 19.19 8.87 12.48
C PRO A 36 19.44 8.54 13.95
N ALA A 37 20.68 8.69 14.40
CA ALA A 37 21.10 8.31 15.77
C ALA A 37 20.42 9.11 16.89
N HIS A 38 19.81 10.25 16.56
CA HIS A 38 19.08 11.09 17.51
C HIS A 38 17.59 10.74 17.65
N LEU A 39 17.07 9.80 16.85
CA LEU A 39 15.71 9.31 17.04
C LEU A 39 15.66 8.43 18.30
N GLY A 40 14.63 8.61 19.12
CA GLY A 40 14.35 7.69 20.22
C GLY A 40 13.85 6.32 19.72
N ASP A 41 13.96 5.30 20.56
CA ASP A 41 13.61 3.91 20.26
C ASP A 41 12.22 3.75 19.63
N ALA A 42 11.22 4.53 20.11
CA ALA A 42 9.85 4.45 19.61
C ALA A 42 9.73 4.91 18.14
N LEU A 43 10.42 5.99 17.76
CA LEU A 43 10.42 6.50 16.38
C LEU A 43 11.28 5.62 15.45
N GLU A 44 12.37 5.04 15.97
CA GLU A 44 13.14 4.05 15.23
C GLU A 44 12.29 2.80 14.94
N GLN A 45 11.57 2.30 15.94
CA GLN A 45 10.65 1.18 15.77
C GLN A 45 9.55 1.53 14.77
N LEU A 46 8.97 2.72 14.82
CA LEU A 46 7.98 3.17 13.84
C LEU A 46 8.56 3.17 12.42
N LEU A 47 9.80 3.63 12.23
CA LEU A 47 10.49 3.61 10.94
C LEU A 47 10.71 2.18 10.43
N GLY A 48 11.03 1.24 11.33
CA GLY A 48 11.09 -0.19 11.02
C GLY A 48 9.73 -0.77 10.59
N HIS A 49 8.66 -0.45 11.33
CA HIS A 49 7.30 -0.86 11.00
C HIS A 49 6.81 -0.21 9.69
N GLY A 50 7.18 1.05 9.44
CA GLY A 50 6.96 1.77 8.19
C GLY A 50 7.53 1.01 7.01
N HIS A 51 8.81 0.69 7.06
CA HIS A 51 9.46 -0.05 5.99
C HIS A 51 8.83 -1.43 5.75
N ALA A 52 8.57 -2.19 6.82
CA ALA A 52 7.92 -3.50 6.71
C ALA A 52 6.50 -3.41 6.13
N GLY A 53 5.70 -2.44 6.58
CA GLY A 53 4.36 -2.17 6.06
C GLY A 53 4.40 -1.77 4.59
N ARG A 54 5.35 -0.91 4.20
CA ARG A 54 5.54 -0.47 2.82
C ARG A 54 5.93 -1.60 1.89
N VAL A 55 6.82 -2.51 2.30
CA VAL A 55 7.15 -3.71 1.52
C VAL A 55 5.89 -4.51 1.17
N ARG A 56 5.02 -4.75 2.16
CA ARG A 56 3.77 -5.50 1.98
C ARG A 56 2.76 -4.75 1.11
N LEU A 57 2.59 -3.44 1.33
CA LEU A 57 1.71 -2.61 0.50
C LEU A 57 2.18 -2.56 -0.96
N VAL A 58 3.49 -2.42 -1.20
CA VAL A 58 4.07 -2.46 -2.56
C VAL A 58 3.84 -3.83 -3.19
N ALA A 59 4.06 -4.93 -2.46
CA ALA A 59 3.79 -6.28 -2.97
C ALA A 59 2.31 -6.46 -3.36
N SER A 60 1.39 -5.98 -2.52
CA SER A 60 -0.05 -5.97 -2.80
C SER A 60 -0.40 -5.10 -4.02
N ALA A 61 0.14 -3.88 -4.12
CA ALA A 61 -0.08 -3.00 -5.27
C ALA A 61 0.49 -3.58 -6.57
N ARG A 62 1.63 -4.28 -6.51
CA ARG A 62 2.16 -5.03 -7.67
C ARG A 62 1.23 -6.16 -8.07
N GLN A 63 0.66 -6.88 -7.10
CA GLN A 63 -0.24 -7.99 -7.38
C GLN A 63 -1.55 -7.51 -8.02
N VAL A 64 -2.12 -6.41 -7.54
CA VAL A 64 -3.31 -5.77 -8.14
C VAL A 64 -3.00 -5.27 -9.56
N ALA A 65 -1.89 -4.57 -9.77
CA ALA A 65 -1.45 -4.15 -11.10
C ALA A 65 -1.22 -5.35 -12.05
N THR A 66 -0.64 -6.44 -11.55
CA THR A 66 -0.44 -7.66 -12.34
C THR A 66 -1.77 -8.23 -12.79
N VAL A 67 -2.76 -8.33 -11.89
CA VAL A 67 -4.11 -8.80 -12.22
C VAL A 67 -4.76 -7.94 -13.30
N LEU A 68 -4.68 -6.62 -13.19
CA LEU A 68 -5.19 -5.69 -14.21
C LEU A 68 -4.52 -5.86 -15.60
N ILE A 69 -3.31 -6.42 -15.64
CA ILE A 69 -2.57 -6.67 -16.88
C ILE A 69 -2.89 -8.06 -17.46
N VAL A 70 -2.95 -9.10 -16.62
CA VAL A 70 -2.94 -10.50 -17.05
C VAL A 70 -4.29 -11.20 -16.98
N ASP A 71 -5.25 -10.69 -16.22
CA ASP A 71 -6.59 -11.28 -16.17
C ASP A 71 -7.29 -11.05 -17.53
N PRO A 72 -7.63 -12.11 -18.27
CA PRO A 72 -8.27 -11.98 -19.58
C PRO A 72 -9.64 -11.30 -19.49
N ASP A 73 -10.30 -11.36 -18.33
CA ASP A 73 -11.65 -10.82 -18.16
C ASP A 73 -11.65 -9.29 -18.00
N VAL A 74 -10.47 -8.66 -17.84
CA VAL A 74 -10.29 -7.20 -17.83
C VAL A 74 -10.76 -6.58 -19.14
N ALA A 75 -10.59 -7.29 -20.26
CA ALA A 75 -11.10 -6.86 -21.56
C ALA A 75 -12.64 -6.79 -21.61
N PHE A 76 -13.32 -7.49 -20.69
CA PHE A 76 -14.77 -7.45 -20.51
C PHE A 76 -15.19 -6.53 -19.35
N GLY A 77 -14.28 -5.70 -18.83
CA GLY A 77 -14.58 -4.71 -17.79
C GLY A 77 -14.62 -5.27 -16.38
N CYS A 78 -14.15 -6.51 -16.15
CA CYS A 78 -14.15 -7.10 -14.81
C CYS A 78 -12.88 -7.89 -14.48
N VAL A 79 -12.67 -8.13 -13.19
CA VAL A 79 -11.56 -8.92 -12.65
C VAL A 79 -12.14 -10.09 -11.87
N ARG A 80 -11.74 -11.31 -12.23
CA ARG A 80 -12.14 -12.55 -11.54
C ARG A 80 -10.99 -13.21 -10.80
N ASP A 81 -9.76 -12.74 -11.01
CA ASP A 81 -8.58 -13.32 -10.40
C ASP A 81 -8.61 -13.24 -8.86
N PHE A 82 -8.53 -14.40 -8.19
CA PHE A 82 -8.53 -14.50 -6.73
C PHE A 82 -7.35 -13.76 -6.09
N ARG A 83 -6.25 -13.57 -6.82
CA ARG A 83 -5.08 -12.82 -6.33
C ARG A 83 -5.41 -11.37 -5.98
N PHE A 84 -6.43 -10.77 -6.60
CA PHE A 84 -6.93 -9.46 -6.19
C PHE A 84 -7.45 -9.48 -4.74
N ARG A 85 -8.23 -10.51 -4.37
CA ARG A 85 -8.81 -10.63 -3.03
C ARG A 85 -7.72 -10.79 -1.97
N LEU A 86 -6.73 -11.64 -2.25
CA LEU A 86 -5.57 -11.86 -1.36
C LEU A 86 -4.74 -10.57 -1.18
N ALA A 87 -4.44 -9.87 -2.28
CA ALA A 87 -3.69 -8.61 -2.22
C ALA A 87 -4.45 -7.53 -1.42
N LEU A 88 -5.77 -7.46 -1.57
CA LEU A 88 -6.60 -6.52 -0.82
C LEU A 88 -6.60 -6.81 0.69
N ALA A 89 -6.68 -8.09 1.08
CA ALA A 89 -6.62 -8.49 2.49
C ALA A 89 -5.24 -8.24 3.12
N ASP A 90 -4.16 -8.58 2.40
CA ASP A 90 -2.79 -8.34 2.86
C ASP A 90 -2.50 -6.85 3.02
N ALA A 91 -2.89 -6.03 2.03
CA ALA A 91 -2.75 -4.58 2.11
C ALA A 91 -3.49 -3.98 3.32
N TRP A 92 -4.72 -4.43 3.58
CA TRP A 92 -5.47 -3.96 4.73
C TRP A 92 -4.83 -4.36 6.06
N SER A 93 -4.31 -5.58 6.16
CA SER A 93 -3.54 -6.03 7.32
C SER A 93 -2.29 -5.16 7.54
N ALA A 94 -1.51 -4.93 6.48
CA ALA A 94 -0.31 -4.10 6.55
C ALA A 94 -0.62 -2.65 6.95
N ALA A 95 -1.62 -2.02 6.33
CA ALA A 95 -2.02 -0.66 6.67
C ALA A 95 -2.56 -0.55 8.10
N SER A 96 -3.33 -1.54 8.56
CA SER A 96 -3.85 -1.56 9.93
C SER A 96 -2.73 -1.72 10.96
N ALA A 97 -1.75 -2.58 10.69
CA ALA A 97 -0.61 -2.78 11.57
C ALA A 97 0.25 -1.51 11.70
N TRP A 98 0.48 -0.81 10.58
CA TRP A 98 1.22 0.46 10.62
C TRP A 98 0.47 1.54 11.41
N LEU A 99 -0.84 1.71 11.17
CA LEU A 99 -1.63 2.70 11.91
C LEU A 99 -1.67 2.39 13.41
N GLN A 100 -1.80 1.11 13.77
CA GLN A 100 -1.74 0.69 15.16
C GLN A 100 -0.37 1.01 15.80
N ALA A 101 0.72 0.83 15.06
CA ALA A 101 2.05 1.20 15.55
C ALA A 101 2.20 2.72 15.75
N TYR A 102 1.59 3.53 14.87
CA TYR A 102 1.53 4.98 15.03
C TYR A 102 0.70 5.38 16.27
N ASP A 103 -0.50 4.82 16.41
CA ASP A 103 -1.41 5.14 17.53
C ASP A 103 -0.84 4.70 18.88
N ALA A 104 0.03 3.69 18.89
CA ALA A 104 0.74 3.21 20.08
C ALA A 104 1.93 4.07 20.50
N LEU A 105 2.31 5.09 19.70
CA LEU A 105 3.40 5.99 20.07
C LEU A 105 3.05 6.79 21.33
N PRO A 106 4.01 7.02 22.23
CA PRO A 106 3.83 7.97 23.31
C PRO A 106 3.47 9.36 22.78
N GLU A 107 2.60 10.08 23.49
CA GLU A 107 2.15 11.42 23.10
C GLU A 107 3.30 12.41 22.79
N PRO A 108 4.43 12.43 23.54
CA PRO A 108 5.57 13.28 23.17
C PRO A 108 6.15 12.97 21.78
N GLU A 109 6.20 11.71 21.39
CA GLU A 109 6.73 11.29 20.08
C GLU A 109 5.74 11.58 18.95
N GLN A 110 4.44 11.50 19.23
CA GLN A 110 3.41 11.96 18.29
C GLN A 110 3.55 13.46 18.02
N ARG A 111 3.68 14.27 19.06
CA ARG A 111 3.90 15.73 18.91
C ARG A 111 5.19 16.06 18.15
N ARG A 112 6.26 15.26 18.33
CA ARG A 112 7.49 15.39 17.54
C ARG A 112 7.26 15.11 16.06
N LEU A 113 6.53 14.06 15.72
CA LEU A 113 6.16 13.77 14.33
C LEU A 113 5.34 14.91 13.71
N GLU A 114 4.40 15.46 14.47
CA GLU A 114 3.63 16.64 14.04
C GLU A 114 4.53 17.85 13.80
N ALA A 115 5.53 18.08 14.67
CA ALA A 115 6.54 19.13 14.48
C ALA A 115 7.44 18.89 13.25
N TYR A 116 7.66 17.62 12.86
CA TYR A 116 8.30 17.25 11.59
C TYR A 116 7.36 17.35 10.38
N GLY A 117 6.12 17.81 10.58
CA GLY A 117 5.14 18.03 9.53
C GLY A 117 4.38 16.78 9.10
N TYR A 118 4.38 15.71 9.91
CA TYR A 118 3.66 14.48 9.62
C TYR A 118 2.50 14.25 10.59
N THR A 119 1.33 13.91 10.04
CA THR A 119 0.18 13.41 10.82
C THR A 119 -0.41 12.18 10.14
N ALA A 120 -0.87 11.20 10.91
CA ALA A 120 -1.50 9.99 10.35
C ALA A 120 -2.97 10.17 9.94
N ARG A 121 -3.53 11.40 9.97
CA ARG A 121 -4.96 11.64 9.72
C ARG A 121 -5.40 11.14 8.35
N GLU A 122 -4.72 11.58 7.29
CA GLU A 122 -5.07 11.17 5.93
C GLU A 122 -4.84 9.67 5.70
N PHE A 123 -3.79 9.11 6.31
CA PHE A 123 -3.54 7.67 6.28
C PHE A 123 -4.72 6.90 6.88
N GLY A 124 -5.23 7.35 8.03
CA GLY A 124 -6.39 6.77 8.70
C GLY A 124 -7.65 6.80 7.82
N GLU A 125 -7.91 7.92 7.16
CA GLU A 125 -9.03 8.08 6.22
C GLU A 125 -8.92 7.09 5.04
N ARG A 126 -7.74 7.01 4.42
CA ARG A 126 -7.45 6.09 3.30
C ARG A 126 -7.52 4.62 3.73
N ARG A 127 -7.02 4.28 4.92
CA ARG A 127 -7.13 2.93 5.48
C ARG A 127 -8.58 2.56 5.76
N ALA A 128 -9.41 3.50 6.23
CA ALA A 128 -10.84 3.27 6.43
C ALA A 128 -11.56 3.01 5.09
N GLU A 129 -11.18 3.74 4.03
CA GLU A 129 -11.65 3.48 2.67
C GLU A 129 -11.24 2.10 2.17
N LEU A 130 -9.99 1.70 2.40
CA LEU A 130 -9.50 0.36 2.05
C LEU A 130 -10.31 -0.71 2.79
N GLY A 131 -10.63 -0.48 4.06
CA GLY A 131 -11.50 -1.34 4.85
C GLY A 131 -12.92 -1.47 4.27
N ARG A 132 -13.48 -0.41 3.65
CA ARG A 132 -14.75 -0.52 2.92
C ARG A 132 -14.63 -1.43 1.70
N ALA A 133 -13.54 -1.32 0.94
CA ALA A 133 -13.26 -2.20 -0.20
C ALA A 133 -13.10 -3.66 0.23
N VAL A 134 -12.36 -3.93 1.31
CA VAL A 134 -12.20 -5.29 1.88
C VAL A 134 -13.54 -5.87 2.29
N ARG A 135 -14.38 -5.11 3.01
CA ARG A 135 -15.71 -5.59 3.43
C ARG A 135 -16.60 -5.93 2.25
N ARG A 136 -16.55 -5.14 1.17
CA ARG A 136 -17.24 -5.48 -0.10
C ARG A 136 -16.72 -6.80 -0.66
N CYS A 137 -15.39 -6.95 -0.74
CA CYS A 137 -14.74 -8.14 -1.27
C CYS A 137 -14.98 -9.42 -0.45
N VAL A 138 -15.07 -9.33 0.88
CA VAL A 138 -15.32 -10.49 1.76
C VAL A 138 -16.79 -10.93 1.70
N ARG A 139 -17.72 -9.99 1.54
CA ARG A 139 -19.15 -10.28 1.41
C ARG A 139 -19.54 -10.79 0.01
N ALA A 140 -18.69 -10.54 -0.98
CA ALA A 140 -18.87 -11.00 -2.34
C ALA A 140 -18.79 -12.54 -2.43
N PRO A 141 -19.76 -13.23 -3.05
CA PRO A 141 -19.68 -14.66 -3.35
C PRO A 141 -18.34 -15.04 -3.97
N ALA A 142 -17.93 -16.30 -3.76
CA ALA A 142 -16.73 -16.84 -4.38
C ALA A 142 -16.83 -16.66 -5.92
N LEU A 143 -15.75 -16.17 -6.54
CA LEU A 143 -15.64 -15.89 -7.98
C LEU A 143 -16.54 -14.75 -8.50
N GLU A 144 -17.20 -13.97 -7.63
CA GLU A 144 -17.86 -12.74 -8.05
C GLU A 144 -16.85 -11.79 -8.73
N PRO A 145 -17.13 -11.34 -9.97
CA PRO A 145 -16.28 -10.42 -10.71
C PRO A 145 -16.32 -9.02 -10.08
N PHE A 146 -15.16 -8.37 -9.96
CA PHE A 146 -15.06 -6.97 -9.55
C PHE A 146 -14.96 -6.08 -10.79
N ALA A 147 -15.64 -4.93 -10.79
CA ALA A 147 -15.52 -3.99 -11.89
C ALA A 147 -14.09 -3.44 -11.97
N VAL A 148 -13.52 -3.34 -13.19
CA VAL A 148 -12.18 -2.79 -13.40
C VAL A 148 -12.00 -1.41 -12.74
N PRO A 149 -12.96 -0.46 -12.83
CA PRO A 149 -12.84 0.84 -12.15
C PRO A 149 -12.70 0.75 -10.63
N ASP A 150 -13.36 -0.22 -9.98
CA ASP A 150 -13.22 -0.46 -8.54
C ASP A 150 -11.81 -0.98 -8.20
N VAL A 151 -11.27 -1.89 -9.02
CA VAL A 151 -9.92 -2.44 -8.84
C VAL A 151 -8.85 -1.37 -9.06
N GLU A 152 -9.04 -0.50 -10.05
CA GLU A 152 -8.16 0.66 -10.28
C GLU A 152 -8.25 1.68 -9.13
N ALA A 153 -9.43 1.89 -8.55
CA ALA A 153 -9.58 2.74 -7.37
C ALA A 153 -8.81 2.17 -6.18
N VAL A 154 -8.89 0.85 -5.96
CA VAL A 154 -8.06 0.16 -4.96
C VAL A 154 -6.58 0.36 -5.27
N GLN A 155 -6.14 0.20 -6.52
CA GLN A 155 -4.73 0.42 -6.89
C GLN A 155 -4.26 1.82 -6.53
N ARG A 156 -5.04 2.87 -6.87
CA ARG A 156 -4.71 4.26 -6.51
C ARG A 156 -4.63 4.46 -5.00
N LEU A 157 -5.57 3.86 -4.26
CA LEU A 157 -5.59 3.93 -2.80
C LEU A 157 -4.36 3.27 -2.17
N LEU A 158 -3.92 2.12 -2.68
CA LEU A 158 -2.70 1.46 -2.21
C LEU A 158 -1.46 2.32 -2.46
N LEU A 159 -1.35 2.95 -3.64
CA LEU A 159 -0.24 3.84 -3.95
C LEU A 159 -0.23 5.09 -3.04
N ALA A 160 -1.41 5.63 -2.70
CA ALA A 160 -1.51 6.74 -1.75
C ALA A 160 -1.04 6.33 -0.34
N LEU A 161 -1.47 5.16 0.16
CA LEU A 161 -1.03 4.64 1.46
C LEU A 161 0.49 4.38 1.50
N ILE A 162 1.08 3.91 0.40
CA ILE A 162 2.54 3.78 0.26
C ILE A 162 3.20 5.16 0.40
N GLY A 163 2.70 6.15 -0.36
CA GLY A 163 3.22 7.51 -0.33
C GLY A 163 3.12 8.18 1.05
N ASP A 164 2.08 7.86 1.82
CA ASP A 164 1.91 8.37 3.19
C ASP A 164 2.96 7.82 4.14
N ILE A 165 3.25 6.51 4.07
CA ILE A 165 4.34 5.91 4.86
C ILE A 165 5.68 6.49 4.44
N GLU A 166 5.92 6.68 3.14
CA GLU A 166 7.13 7.34 2.64
C GLU A 166 7.22 8.82 3.07
N GLY A 167 6.08 9.50 3.23
CA GLY A 167 6.00 10.82 3.84
C GLY A 167 6.48 10.82 5.29
N CYS A 168 6.01 9.86 6.09
CA CYS A 168 6.45 9.66 7.48
C CYS A 168 7.94 9.34 7.55
N GLU A 169 8.41 8.36 6.77
CA GLU A 169 9.83 7.96 6.70
C GLU A 169 10.70 9.17 6.35
N ARG A 170 10.31 9.97 5.35
CA ARG A 170 11.07 11.18 4.96
C ARG A 170 11.08 12.24 6.05
N ALA A 171 9.96 12.50 6.72
CA ALA A 171 9.89 13.46 7.81
C ALA A 171 10.84 13.07 8.95
N LEU A 172 10.84 11.79 9.34
CA LEU A 172 11.76 11.25 10.35
C LEU A 172 13.22 11.34 9.92
N LEU A 173 13.54 10.98 8.67
CA LEU A 173 14.91 11.01 8.16
C LEU A 173 15.46 12.43 7.97
N ALA A 174 14.60 13.41 7.70
CA ALA A 174 14.97 14.81 7.57
C ALA A 174 15.02 15.56 8.91
N SER A 175 14.63 14.91 10.01
CA SER A 175 14.62 15.54 11.34
C SER A 175 16.03 15.96 11.77
N ALA A 176 16.14 17.14 12.37
CA ALA A 176 17.36 17.60 13.00
C ALA A 176 17.44 17.11 14.45
N PRO A 177 18.65 16.86 14.99
CA PRO A 177 18.81 16.58 16.41
C PRO A 177 18.28 17.76 17.25
N GLU A 178 17.53 17.46 18.31
CA GLU A 178 17.14 18.48 19.28
C GLU A 178 18.40 19.08 19.90
N HIS A 179 18.64 20.38 19.67
CA HIS A 179 19.81 21.05 20.23
C HIS A 179 19.70 21.11 21.76
N PRO A 180 20.67 20.58 22.52
CA PRO A 180 20.61 20.50 23.97
C PRO A 180 20.63 21.86 24.70
N TYR A 181 20.78 22.98 23.98
CA TYR A 181 20.90 24.33 24.55
C TYR A 181 19.67 25.24 24.34
N ARG A 182 18.54 24.74 23.82
CA ARG A 182 17.33 25.58 23.63
C ARG A 182 16.45 25.78 24.87
N ALA A 183 16.86 25.30 26.05
CA ALA A 183 16.09 25.42 27.29
C ALA A 183 16.47 26.62 28.19
N VAL A 184 17.19 27.63 27.68
CA VAL A 184 17.46 28.87 28.42
C VAL A 184 17.25 30.07 27.50
N GLY A 185 16.10 30.74 27.66
CA GLY A 185 15.73 31.96 26.95
C GLY A 185 14.40 32.48 27.45
#